data_AF-A0A7S3U208-F1
#
_entry.id   AF-A0A7S3U208-F1
#
_cell.length_a   1.000
_cell.length_b   1.000
_cell.length_c   1.000
_cell.angle_alpha   90.00
_cell.angle_beta   90.00
_cell.angle_gamma   90.00
#
_symmetry.space_group_name_H-M   'P 1'
#
loop_
_entity.id
_entity.type
_entity.pdbx_description
1 polymer ?
#
loop_
_entity_poly.entity_id
_entity_poly.type
_entity_poly.pdbx_seq_one_letter_code
_entity_poly.pdbx_strand_id
1 'polypeptide(L)'
;NNQAFEQFKAYETRVADRLTRLSGGLQVSGMSASELDGRHGWLKRLADKNELSQPSNTVYLLHGTRAHNIEQICQEGLKKGRGRDGMYGSGIYFTDSSCKAYQYSGAGGCIIVCR
;
A
#
# COMPACT_ATOMS: atom_id res chain seq x y z
N ASN A 1 -16.95 -15.82 0.51
CA ASN A 1 -15.78 -15.96 -0.39
C ASN A 1 -14.51 -16.26 0.44
N ASN A 2 -14.57 -17.22 1.38
CA ASN A 2 -13.48 -17.47 2.34
C ASN A 2 -12.29 -18.18 1.72
N GLN A 3 -12.52 -19.01 0.70
CA GLN A 3 -11.45 -19.76 0.05
C GLN A 3 -10.41 -18.84 -0.64
N ALA A 4 -10.85 -17.77 -1.30
CA ALA A 4 -9.95 -16.79 -1.90
C ALA A 4 -9.10 -16.05 -0.85
N PHE A 5 -9.68 -15.76 0.32
CA PHE A 5 -8.96 -15.13 1.42
C PHE A 5 -7.91 -16.07 2.03
N GLU A 6 -8.24 -17.35 2.24
CA GLU A 6 -7.27 -18.34 2.72
C GLU A 6 -6.11 -18.55 1.72
N GLN A 7 -6.41 -18.57 0.41
CA GLN A 7 -5.39 -18.62 -0.64
C GLN A 7 -4.47 -17.39 -0.60
N PHE A 8 -5.04 -16.21 -0.34
CA PHE A 8 -4.28 -14.98 -0.18
C PHE A 8 -3.35 -15.05 1.05
N LYS A 9 -3.84 -15.48 2.22
CA LYS A 9 -3.00 -15.68 3.42
C LYS A 9 -1.84 -16.63 3.16
N ALA A 10 -2.10 -17.76 2.48
CA ALA A 10 -1.05 -18.72 2.13
C ALA A 10 -0.01 -18.14 1.13
N TYR A 11 -0.44 -17.26 0.24
CA TYR A 11 0.48 -16.53 -0.65
C TYR A 11 1.34 -15.53 0.14
N GLU A 12 0.72 -14.72 1.01
CA GLU A 12 1.39 -13.75 1.86
C GLU A 12 2.50 -14.39 2.71
N THR A 13 2.20 -15.50 3.39
CA THR A 13 3.20 -16.23 4.20
C THR A 13 4.41 -16.65 3.37
N ARG A 14 4.19 -17.20 2.17
CA ARG A 14 5.29 -17.60 1.27
C ARG A 14 6.14 -16.42 0.81
N VAL A 15 5.52 -15.28 0.51
CA VAL A 15 6.23 -14.06 0.13
C VAL A 15 7.06 -13.53 1.30
N ALA A 16 6.49 -13.50 2.51
CA ALA A 16 7.18 -13.05 3.70
C ALA A 16 8.38 -13.92 4.07
N ASP A 17 8.26 -15.24 3.96
CA ASP A 17 9.39 -16.17 4.14
C ASP A 17 10.50 -15.88 3.12
N ARG A 18 10.14 -15.64 1.86
CA ARG A 18 11.10 -15.28 0.81
C ARG A 18 11.78 -13.96 1.12
N LEU A 19 11.02 -12.92 1.49
CA LEU A 19 11.58 -11.62 1.86
C LEU A 19 12.52 -11.74 3.04
N THR A 20 12.12 -12.44 4.10
CA THR A 20 12.95 -12.65 5.30
C THR A 20 14.28 -13.33 4.97
N ARG A 21 14.27 -14.32 4.07
CA ARG A 21 15.49 -14.99 3.59
C ARG A 21 16.38 -14.08 2.75
N LEU A 22 15.78 -13.26 1.88
CA LEU A 22 16.52 -12.29 1.05
C LEU A 22 17.11 -11.14 1.88
N SER A 23 16.43 -10.74 2.95
CA SER A 23 16.89 -9.70 3.89
C SER A 23 18.07 -10.14 4.75
N GLY A 24 18.44 -11.43 4.72
CA GLY A 24 19.73 -11.97 5.18
C GLY A 24 20.40 -11.23 6.33
N GLY A 25 19.74 -11.08 7.48
CA GLY A 25 20.36 -10.58 8.70
C GLY A 25 20.96 -9.17 8.61
N LEU A 26 20.39 -8.25 7.82
CA LEU A 26 20.81 -6.84 7.85
C LEU A 26 20.42 -6.19 9.18
N GLN A 27 21.22 -6.40 10.23
CA GLN A 27 21.16 -5.63 11.46
C GLN A 27 21.69 -4.23 11.14
N VAL A 28 20.79 -3.29 10.85
CA VAL A 28 21.11 -1.87 10.93
C VAL A 28 21.30 -1.57 12.41
N SER A 29 22.56 -1.53 12.84
CA SER A 29 22.95 -1.29 14.23
C SER A 29 22.39 0.05 14.72
N GLY A 30 21.55 0.03 15.75
CA GLY A 30 21.24 1.21 16.55
C GLY A 30 19.83 1.80 16.44
N MET A 31 18.92 1.22 15.65
CA MET A 31 17.49 1.59 15.69
C MET A 31 16.65 0.33 15.91
N SER A 32 15.69 0.40 16.84
CA SER A 32 14.78 -0.73 17.04
C SER A 32 13.95 -0.96 15.77
N ALA A 33 13.63 -2.22 15.46
CA ALA A 33 12.75 -2.55 14.33
C ALA A 33 11.39 -1.81 14.40
N SER A 34 10.97 -1.39 15.59
CA SER A 34 9.80 -0.53 15.84
C SER A 34 9.99 0.94 15.47
N GLU A 35 11.20 1.50 15.59
CA GLU A 35 11.49 2.91 15.25
C GLU A 35 11.66 3.13 13.75
N LEU A 36 12.13 2.11 13.02
CA LEU A 36 12.23 2.12 11.56
C LEU A 36 10.90 1.82 10.87
N ASP A 37 9.91 1.33 11.60
CA ASP A 37 8.70 0.78 10.98
C ASP A 37 7.88 1.87 10.27
N GLY A 38 7.81 3.07 10.85
CA GLY A 38 7.08 4.23 10.31
C GLY A 38 5.58 3.97 10.07
N ARG A 39 5.08 2.79 10.40
CA ARG A 39 3.70 2.35 10.16
C ARG A 39 2.82 2.80 11.30
N HIS A 40 1.68 3.38 10.95
CA HIS A 40 0.71 3.82 11.93
C HIS A 40 0.11 2.62 12.68
N GLY A 41 -0.11 2.72 14.00
CA GLY A 41 -0.59 1.61 14.83
C GLY A 41 -1.92 0.98 14.41
N TRP A 42 -2.74 1.64 13.58
CA TRP A 42 -3.97 1.03 13.04
C TRP A 42 -3.66 -0.02 11.97
N LEU A 43 -2.60 0.15 11.17
CA LEU A 43 -2.15 -0.84 10.18
C LEU A 43 -1.69 -2.12 10.88
N LYS A 44 -0.96 -1.97 12.00
CA LYS A 44 -0.54 -3.11 12.83
C LYS A 44 -1.75 -3.89 13.35
N ARG A 45 -2.71 -3.19 13.97
CA ARG A 45 -3.96 -3.82 14.44
C ARG A 45 -4.76 -4.50 13.33
N LEU A 46 -4.80 -3.89 12.13
CA LEU A 46 -5.49 -4.47 10.98
C LEU A 46 -4.82 -5.76 10.52
N ALA A 47 -3.49 -5.77 10.41
CA ALA A 47 -2.73 -6.96 10.06
C ALA A 47 -2.92 -8.07 11.09
N ASP A 48 -2.78 -7.76 12.38
CA ASP A 48 -2.95 -8.73 13.47
C ASP A 48 -4.37 -9.34 13.46
N LYS A 49 -5.40 -8.50 13.28
CA LYS A 49 -6.80 -8.95 13.22
C LYS A 49 -7.08 -9.90 12.06
N ASN A 50 -6.38 -9.74 10.95
CA ASN A 50 -6.62 -10.49 9.72
C ASN A 50 -5.55 -11.57 9.46
N GLU A 51 -4.64 -11.80 10.42
CA GLU A 51 -3.52 -12.74 10.28
C GLU A 51 -2.66 -12.45 9.04
N LEU A 52 -2.52 -11.17 8.67
CA LEU A 52 -1.77 -10.75 7.49
C LEU A 52 -0.30 -10.58 7.83
N SER A 53 0.55 -10.99 6.90
CA SER A 53 1.99 -10.96 7.14
C SER A 53 2.56 -9.57 6.93
N GLN A 54 3.21 -9.04 7.97
CA GLN A 54 3.73 -7.67 8.00
C GLN A 54 4.73 -7.36 6.86
N PRO A 55 5.65 -8.26 6.48
CA PRO A 55 6.59 -8.00 5.38
C PRO A 55 5.95 -8.09 3.98
N SER A 56 4.90 -8.88 3.78
CA SER A 56 4.29 -9.10 2.46
C SER A 56 3.19 -8.10 2.13
N ASN A 57 2.54 -7.51 3.15
CA ASN A 57 1.35 -6.70 2.97
C ASN A 57 1.63 -5.19 2.80
N THR A 58 2.88 -4.80 2.59
CA THR A 58 3.26 -3.40 2.32
C THR A 58 4.01 -3.35 1.00
N VAL A 59 3.40 -2.72 0.00
CA VAL A 59 3.95 -2.58 -1.35
C VAL A 59 3.88 -1.12 -1.78
N TYR A 60 4.87 -0.70 -2.57
CA TYR A 60 4.81 0.60 -3.21
C TYR A 60 3.97 0.53 -4.46
N LEU A 61 2.93 1.36 -4.54
CA LEU A 61 2.06 1.47 -5.70
C LEU A 61 1.92 2.93 -6.13
N LEU A 62 1.47 3.13 -7.35
CA LEU A 62 1.26 4.43 -7.96
C LEU A 62 -0.19 4.87 -7.84
N HIS A 63 -0.39 6.15 -7.56
CA HIS A 63 -1.70 6.79 -7.63
C HIS A 63 -1.60 8.03 -8.53
N GLY A 64 -2.41 8.06 -9.59
CA GLY A 64 -2.53 9.23 -10.45
C GLY A 64 -3.59 10.19 -9.94
N THR A 65 -3.26 11.47 -9.83
CA THR A 65 -4.19 12.50 -9.37
C THR A 65 -3.97 13.82 -10.10
N ARG A 66 -4.98 14.70 -10.04
CA ARG A 66 -4.91 16.05 -10.61
C ARG A 66 -4.01 16.92 -9.72
N ALA A 67 -3.26 17.84 -10.32
CA ALA A 67 -2.32 18.69 -9.59
C ALA A 67 -2.98 19.47 -8.43
N HIS A 68 -4.21 19.95 -8.61
CA HIS A 68 -4.94 20.69 -7.56
C HIS A 68 -5.28 19.84 -6.32
N ASN A 69 -5.20 18.50 -6.39
CA ASN A 69 -5.44 17.65 -5.23
C ASN A 69 -4.19 17.45 -4.37
N ILE A 70 -2.98 17.77 -4.88
CA ILE A 70 -1.73 17.41 -4.22
C ILE A 70 -1.59 18.08 -2.86
N GLU A 71 -1.88 19.38 -2.76
CA GLU A 71 -1.79 20.10 -1.50
C GLU A 71 -2.70 19.47 -0.43
N GLN A 72 -3.95 19.18 -0.79
CA GLN A 72 -4.88 18.53 0.11
C GLN A 72 -4.43 17.11 0.50
N ILE A 73 -3.89 16.33 -0.44
CA ILE A 73 -3.37 14.99 -0.17
C ILE A 73 -2.19 15.06 0.80
N CYS A 74 -1.30 16.04 0.66
CA CYS A 74 -0.17 16.22 1.57
C CYS A 74 -0.61 16.60 3.00
N GLN A 75 -1.65 17.41 3.13
CA GLN A 75 -2.14 17.88 4.43
C GLN A 75 -3.03 16.85 5.13
N GLU A 76 -3.88 16.16 4.38
CA GLU A 76 -4.98 15.36 4.94
C GLU A 76 -4.90 13.87 4.60
N GLY A 77 -3.93 13.46 3.78
CA GLY A 77 -3.83 12.12 3.22
C GLY A 77 -4.80 11.88 2.06
N LEU A 78 -4.72 10.67 1.49
CA LEU A 78 -5.63 10.25 0.43
C LEU A 78 -7.03 10.03 1.00
N LYS A 79 -8.01 10.70 0.42
CA LYS A 79 -9.42 10.54 0.76
C LYS A 79 -10.18 9.94 -0.41
N LYS A 80 -11.18 9.14 -0.08
CA LYS A 80 -12.11 8.60 -1.07
C LYS A 80 -12.86 9.75 -1.73
N GLY A 81 -12.69 9.91 -3.05
CA GLY A 81 -13.42 10.89 -3.82
C GLY A 81 -14.92 10.56 -3.89
N ARG A 82 -15.75 11.57 -4.17
CA ARG A 82 -17.21 11.42 -4.41
C ARG A 82 -17.55 10.94 -5.83
N GLY A 83 -16.55 10.49 -6.59
CA GLY A 83 -16.71 10.06 -7.98
C GLY A 83 -17.45 8.73 -8.11
N ARG A 84 -17.68 8.30 -9.36
CA ARG A 84 -18.27 6.99 -9.66
C ARG A 84 -17.38 5.87 -9.14
N ASP A 85 -18.02 4.83 -8.63
CA ASP A 85 -17.35 3.59 -8.24
C ASP A 85 -16.61 3.00 -9.44
N GLY A 86 -15.37 2.58 -9.21
CA GLY A 86 -14.60 1.83 -10.20
C GLY A 86 -15.06 0.36 -10.24
N MET A 87 -14.36 -0.45 -11.03
CA MET A 87 -14.70 -1.86 -11.24
C MET A 87 -14.71 -2.70 -9.95
N TYR A 88 -13.98 -2.27 -8.93
CA TYR A 88 -13.90 -2.95 -7.62
C TYR A 88 -14.69 -2.21 -6.53
N GLY A 89 -15.63 -1.36 -6.95
CA GLY A 89 -16.45 -0.58 -6.06
C GLY A 89 -15.78 0.71 -5.59
N SER A 90 -16.20 1.16 -4.42
CA SER A 90 -15.95 2.50 -3.94
C SER A 90 -14.69 2.56 -3.06
N GLY A 91 -13.62 3.18 -3.54
CA GLY A 91 -12.33 3.19 -2.82
C GLY A 91 -11.26 4.07 -3.46
N ILE A 92 -10.06 4.03 -2.89
CA ILE A 92 -8.86 4.67 -3.45
C ILE A 92 -8.14 3.62 -4.29
N TYR A 93 -7.81 3.96 -5.53
CA TYR A 93 -7.24 3.05 -6.50
C TYR A 93 -5.74 3.26 -6.65
N PHE A 94 -5.01 2.15 -6.70
CA PHE A 94 -3.56 2.13 -6.89
C PHE A 94 -3.21 1.18 -8.04
N THR A 95 -2.02 1.33 -8.62
CA THR A 95 -1.53 0.47 -9.69
C THR A 95 0.00 0.42 -9.68
N ASP A 96 0.57 -0.70 -10.11
CA ASP A 96 2.01 -0.86 -10.38
C ASP A 96 2.42 -0.30 -11.76
N SER A 97 1.45 0.10 -12.58
CA SER A 97 1.66 0.59 -13.94
C SER A 97 1.59 2.11 -14.01
N SER A 98 2.70 2.74 -14.40
CA SER A 98 2.78 4.20 -14.55
C SER A 98 1.83 4.73 -15.62
N CYS A 99 1.63 4.01 -16.72
CA CYS A 99 0.70 4.42 -17.76
C CYS A 99 -0.75 4.36 -17.25
N LYS A 100 -1.09 3.38 -16.41
CA LYS A 100 -2.41 3.29 -15.79
C LYS A 100 -2.61 4.43 -14.79
N ALA A 101 -1.61 4.76 -13.97
CA ALA A 101 -1.68 5.91 -13.08
C ALA A 101 -1.84 7.22 -13.86
N TYR A 102 -1.09 7.41 -14.95
CA TYR A 102 -1.17 8.60 -15.79
C TYR A 102 -2.57 8.84 -16.38
N GLN A 103 -3.31 7.78 -16.74
CA GLN A 103 -4.70 7.90 -17.22
C GLN A 103 -5.62 8.61 -16.20
N TYR A 104 -5.33 8.50 -14.89
CA TYR A 104 -6.08 9.17 -13.83
C TYR A 104 -5.52 10.54 -13.44
N SER A 105 -4.23 10.81 -13.69
CA SER A 105 -3.65 12.13 -13.45
C SER A 105 -4.14 13.16 -14.46
N GLY A 106 -4.33 12.74 -15.72
CA GLY A 106 -4.67 13.62 -16.85
C GLY A 106 -3.58 14.65 -17.16
N ALA A 107 -3.84 15.52 -18.15
CA ALA A 107 -2.89 16.54 -18.58
C ALA A 107 -2.51 17.49 -17.44
N GLY A 108 -1.21 17.63 -17.19
CA GLY A 108 -0.68 18.44 -16.08
C GLY A 108 -0.91 17.87 -14.68
N GLY A 109 -1.34 16.60 -14.57
CA GLY A 109 -1.48 15.91 -13.29
C GLY A 109 -0.16 15.37 -12.74
N CYS A 110 -0.25 14.68 -11.60
CA CYS A 110 0.88 14.09 -10.92
C CYS A 110 0.65 12.60 -10.67
N ILE A 111 1.74 11.83 -10.62
CA ILE A 111 1.76 10.47 -10.11
C ILE A 111 2.50 10.49 -8.79
N ILE A 112 1.87 9.99 -7.73
CA ILE A 112 2.50 9.82 -6.42
C ILE A 112 2.80 8.35 -6.18
N VAL A 113 3.90 8.10 -5.47
CA VAL A 113 4.30 6.77 -5.00
C VAL A 113 3.79 6.63 -3.56
N CYS A 114 2.97 5.61 -3.31
CA CYS A 114 2.31 5.37 -2.03
C CYS A 114 2.87 4.12 -1.37
N ARG A 115 2.95 4.16 -0.04
CA ARG A 115 3.33 3.04 0.84
C ARG A 115 2.13 2.66 1.71
#